data_AF-A0AAE3DIL6-F1
#
_entry.id   AF-A0AAE3DIL6-F1
#
_cell.length_a   1.000
_cell.length_b   1.000
_cell.length_c   1.000
_cell.angle_alpha   90.00
_cell.angle_beta   90.00
_cell.angle_gamma   90.00
#
_symmetry.space_group_name_H-M   'P 1'
#
loop_
_entity.id
_entity.type
_entity.pdbx_description
1 polymer ?
#
loop_
_entity_poly.entity_id
_entity_poly.type
_entity_poly.pdbx_seq_one_letter_code
_entity_poly.pdbx_strand_id
1 'polypeptide(L)'
;MKKLVSTVISMLLLLSSVFVYASEPTFSTSASLEKVQTFSAQTLPESIYKFIEDCDVEIKDDSVIWIEQDSNSSALRIQNTEGTKKTLTSVFEISTDEDGNSFKNNSVAELLNPPIQPVDGYTQPFNQEGIKVSYTCVYNLEISDRWYYHMIGSYFTYKADAGTAPSSIRLWFSGYGDLYQKSSSSYKLLKEDQHKVIDFTRYAPSKNTMYSKTDEMPTNQYIVPINANGGMEVILYVNVGGRQLYDHYIFS
;
A
#
# COMPACT_ATOMS: atom_id res chain seq x y z
N MET A 1 -56.39 -10.93 45.78
CA MET A 1 -55.53 -11.60 44.78
C MET A 1 -55.22 -10.70 43.58
N LYS A 2 -54.67 -9.48 43.78
CA LYS A 2 -54.26 -8.58 42.68
C LYS A 2 -52.84 -8.00 42.83
N LYS A 3 -52.15 -8.27 43.95
CA LYS A 3 -50.77 -7.82 44.19
C LYS A 3 -49.69 -8.89 43.96
N LEU A 4 -50.08 -10.16 43.81
CA LEU A 4 -49.13 -11.27 43.58
C LEU A 4 -48.87 -11.56 42.10
N VAL A 5 -49.78 -11.12 41.21
CA VAL A 5 -49.65 -11.30 39.75
C VAL A 5 -48.75 -10.23 39.12
N SER A 6 -48.62 -9.06 39.75
CA SER A 6 -47.76 -7.97 39.24
C SER A 6 -46.27 -8.26 39.44
N THR A 7 -45.89 -8.94 40.52
CA THR A 7 -44.47 -9.20 40.82
C THR A 7 -43.91 -10.33 39.96
N VAL A 8 -44.73 -11.35 39.64
CA VAL A 8 -44.31 -12.49 38.81
C VAL A 8 -44.12 -12.06 37.34
N ILE A 9 -44.93 -11.13 36.85
CA ILE A 9 -44.80 -10.59 35.48
C ILE A 9 -43.58 -9.66 35.36
N SER A 10 -43.28 -8.86 36.39
CA SER A 10 -42.06 -8.02 36.40
C SER A 10 -40.77 -8.86 36.48
N MET A 11 -40.80 -10.02 37.15
CA MET A 11 -39.64 -10.92 37.24
C MET A 11 -39.42 -11.72 35.94
N LEU A 12 -40.49 -12.06 35.19
CA LEU A 12 -40.36 -12.68 33.84
C LEU A 12 -39.88 -11.70 32.76
N LEU A 13 -40.20 -10.40 32.88
CA LEU A 13 -39.75 -9.37 31.93
C LEU A 13 -38.28 -8.97 32.14
N LEU A 14 -37.74 -9.15 33.35
CA LEU A 14 -36.31 -8.94 33.64
C LEU A 14 -35.42 -10.13 33.22
N LEU A 15 -36.00 -11.29 32.94
CA LEU A 15 -35.30 -12.48 32.41
C LEU A 15 -35.40 -12.62 30.89
N SER A 16 -36.19 -11.76 30.23
CA SER A 16 -36.36 -11.74 28.76
C SER A 16 -35.80 -10.47 28.10
N SER A 17 -35.25 -9.53 28.87
CA SER A 17 -34.44 -8.43 28.34
C SER A 17 -33.03 -8.91 28.02
N VAL A 18 -32.94 -9.54 26.86
CA VAL A 18 -31.80 -9.50 25.96
C VAL A 18 -30.48 -10.03 26.55
N PHE A 19 -30.38 -11.37 26.59
CA PHE A 19 -29.17 -11.96 26.03
C PHE A 19 -29.12 -11.52 24.56
N VAL A 20 -28.57 -10.32 24.30
CA VAL A 20 -27.81 -10.14 23.08
C VAL A 20 -26.66 -11.10 23.31
N TYR A 21 -26.80 -12.32 22.82
CA TYR A 21 -25.64 -12.99 22.30
C TYR A 21 -25.09 -11.95 21.33
N ALA A 22 -24.08 -11.20 21.76
CA ALA A 22 -23.11 -10.67 20.84
C ALA A 22 -22.55 -11.94 20.23
N SER A 23 -23.25 -12.45 19.21
CA SER A 23 -22.56 -13.02 18.09
C SER A 23 -21.57 -11.94 17.78
N GLU A 24 -20.31 -12.21 18.13
CA GLU A 24 -19.19 -11.50 17.54
C GLU A 24 -19.58 -11.30 16.08
N PRO A 25 -19.46 -10.08 15.53
CA PRO A 25 -19.69 -9.89 14.11
C PRO A 25 -18.96 -11.03 13.43
N THR A 26 -19.73 -11.92 12.80
CA THR A 26 -19.19 -13.05 12.09
C THR A 26 -18.62 -12.37 10.86
N PHE A 27 -17.41 -11.84 11.04
CA PHE A 27 -16.54 -11.55 9.94
C PHE A 27 -16.52 -12.84 9.16
N SER A 28 -17.05 -12.78 7.94
CA SER A 28 -16.73 -13.72 6.91
C SER A 28 -15.28 -14.11 7.12
N THR A 29 -15.01 -15.41 7.23
CA THR A 29 -13.67 -15.98 7.29
C THR A 29 -12.95 -15.69 5.97
N SER A 30 -12.64 -14.42 5.72
CA SER A 30 -11.42 -14.01 5.03
C SER A 30 -10.28 -14.50 5.90
N ALA A 31 -9.21 -14.99 5.27
CA ALA A 31 -8.00 -15.47 5.93
C ALA A 31 -7.73 -14.66 7.22
N SER A 32 -7.65 -15.35 8.37
CA SER A 32 -7.44 -14.67 9.64
C SER A 32 -6.12 -13.92 9.56
N LEU A 33 -6.17 -12.59 9.52
CA LEU A 33 -5.00 -11.73 9.56
C LEU A 33 -4.15 -12.12 10.77
N GLU A 34 -2.96 -12.66 10.54
CA GLU A 34 -2.06 -13.10 11.60
C GLU A 34 -1.24 -11.91 12.09
N LYS A 35 -1.13 -11.73 13.41
CA LYS A 35 -0.20 -10.75 13.99
C LYS A 35 1.22 -11.29 13.86
N VAL A 36 1.95 -10.78 12.88
CA VAL A 36 3.31 -11.23 12.57
C VAL A 36 4.38 -10.51 13.40
N GLN A 37 4.09 -9.29 13.87
CA GLN A 37 5.00 -8.55 14.74
C GLN A 37 4.22 -7.60 15.65
N THR A 38 4.60 -7.49 16.93
CA THR A 38 3.98 -6.58 17.90
C THR A 38 5.04 -5.73 18.58
N PHE A 39 4.73 -4.46 18.79
CA PHE A 39 5.56 -3.46 19.42
C PHE A 39 4.77 -2.78 20.55
N SER A 40 5.48 -2.33 21.58
CA SER A 40 4.96 -1.32 22.48
C SER A 40 5.36 0.07 21.97
N ALA A 41 4.61 1.11 22.34
CA ALA A 41 4.95 2.48 21.98
C ALA A 41 6.37 2.88 22.41
N GLN A 42 6.90 2.29 23.49
CA GLN A 42 8.22 2.58 24.04
C GLN A 42 9.38 1.88 23.32
N THR A 43 9.12 0.81 22.56
CA THR A 43 10.15 0.02 21.87
C THR A 43 9.99 0.05 20.36
N LEU A 44 9.23 1.02 19.84
CA LEU A 44 8.96 1.15 18.43
C LEU A 44 10.22 1.61 17.67
N PRO A 45 10.58 0.96 16.54
CA PRO A 45 11.62 1.46 15.66
C PRO A 45 11.35 2.90 15.19
N GLU A 46 12.39 3.73 15.14
CA GLU A 46 12.28 5.16 14.78
C GLU A 46 11.65 5.39 13.39
N SER A 47 11.96 4.53 12.42
CA SER A 47 11.36 4.55 11.08
C SER A 47 9.84 4.38 11.10
N ILE A 48 9.34 3.45 11.92
CA ILE A 48 7.91 3.18 12.09
C ILE A 48 7.25 4.32 12.86
N TYR A 49 7.90 4.82 13.92
CA TYR A 49 7.40 5.96 14.70
C TYR A 49 7.18 7.19 13.82
N LYS A 50 8.23 7.60 13.08
CA LYS A 50 8.17 8.75 12.18
C LYS A 50 7.10 8.59 11.10
N PHE A 51 6.94 7.37 10.57
CA PHE A 51 5.90 7.10 9.58
C PHE A 51 4.48 7.28 10.16
N ILE A 52 4.23 6.85 11.40
CA ILE A 52 2.94 7.04 12.07
C ILE A 52 2.69 8.53 12.33
N GLU A 53 3.70 9.27 12.78
CA GLU A 53 3.65 10.72 12.98
C GLU A 53 3.31 11.44 11.68
N ASP A 54 3.97 11.09 10.57
CA ASP A 54 3.69 11.62 9.22
C ASP A 54 2.27 11.24 8.69
N CYS A 55 1.54 10.38 9.39
CA CYS A 55 0.16 10.00 9.07
C CYS A 55 -0.87 10.72 9.97
N ASP A 56 -0.42 11.62 10.84
CA ASP A 56 -1.21 12.33 11.86
C ASP A 56 -2.02 11.38 12.76
N VAL A 57 -1.45 10.21 13.08
CA VAL A 57 -2.08 9.25 13.99
C VAL A 57 -1.47 9.40 15.38
N GLU A 58 -2.33 9.64 16.37
CA GLU A 58 -1.93 9.74 17.77
C GLU A 58 -1.49 8.38 18.34
N ILE A 59 -0.30 8.34 18.95
CA ILE A 59 0.21 7.22 19.74
C ILE A 59 0.21 7.62 21.22
N LYS A 60 -0.46 6.82 22.05
CA LYS A 60 -0.45 6.94 23.51
C LYS A 60 0.55 5.98 24.16
N ASP A 61 0.92 6.25 25.41
CA ASP A 61 1.88 5.43 26.16
C ASP A 61 1.47 3.95 26.27
N ASP A 62 0.17 3.66 26.36
CA ASP A 62 -0.40 2.32 26.48
C ASP A 62 -0.83 1.70 25.13
N SER A 63 -0.45 2.32 24.02
CA SER A 63 -0.80 1.82 22.68
C SER A 63 -0.15 0.48 22.40
N VAL A 64 -0.94 -0.43 21.82
CA VAL A 64 -0.43 -1.67 21.24
C VAL A 64 -0.34 -1.50 19.74
N ILE A 65 0.86 -1.67 19.18
CA ILE A 65 1.14 -1.48 17.77
C ILE A 65 1.51 -2.85 17.19
N TRP A 66 0.94 -3.24 16.06
CA TRP A 66 1.30 -4.50 15.42
C TRP A 66 1.22 -4.43 13.92
N ILE A 67 1.94 -5.34 13.28
CA ILE A 67 1.79 -5.65 11.87
C ILE A 67 0.95 -6.92 11.79
N GLU A 68 -0.12 -6.85 11.02
CA GLU A 68 -0.91 -8.02 10.64
C GLU A 68 -0.74 -8.31 9.15
N GLN A 69 -0.83 -9.58 8.79
CA GLN A 69 -0.61 -10.03 7.43
C GLN A 69 -1.49 -11.24 7.10
N ASP A 70 -1.95 -11.29 5.86
CA ASP A 70 -2.49 -12.49 5.22
C ASP A 70 -1.88 -12.64 3.82
N SER A 71 -2.45 -13.51 2.98
CA SER A 71 -1.96 -13.74 1.62
C SER A 71 -2.16 -12.56 0.66
N ASN A 72 -3.00 -11.59 1.00
CA ASN A 72 -3.48 -10.54 0.12
C ASN A 72 -3.24 -9.12 0.68
N SER A 73 -2.88 -9.00 1.95
CA SER A 73 -2.74 -7.74 2.63
C SER A 73 -1.73 -7.79 3.78
N SER A 74 -1.15 -6.64 4.05
CA SER A 74 -0.33 -6.42 5.24
C SER A 74 -0.62 -5.02 5.76
N ALA A 75 -0.81 -4.87 7.07
CA ALA A 75 -1.20 -3.59 7.66
C ALA A 75 -0.45 -3.29 8.96
N LEU A 76 -0.10 -2.02 9.15
CA LEU A 76 0.31 -1.46 10.44
C LEU A 76 -0.93 -0.98 11.19
N ARG A 77 -1.20 -1.60 12.33
CA ARG A 77 -2.32 -1.28 13.20
C ARG A 77 -1.85 -0.69 14.52
N ILE A 78 -2.64 0.23 15.05
CA ILE A 78 -2.46 0.80 16.39
C ILE A 78 -3.77 0.67 17.13
N GLN A 79 -3.72 0.17 18.37
CA GLN A 79 -4.85 0.21 19.28
C GLN A 79 -4.56 1.11 20.47
N ASN A 80 -5.32 2.19 20.58
CA ASN A 80 -5.30 3.09 21.73
C ASN A 80 -6.37 2.65 22.74
N THR A 81 -6.06 2.72 24.03
CA THR A 81 -7.01 2.39 25.10
C THR A 81 -7.31 3.62 25.94
N GLU A 82 -8.59 3.85 26.25
CA GLU A 82 -9.06 4.92 27.14
C GLU A 82 -10.05 4.31 28.13
N GLY A 83 -9.57 3.99 29.34
CA GLY A 83 -10.38 3.24 30.31
C GLY A 83 -10.75 1.87 29.76
N THR A 84 -12.04 1.64 29.49
CA THR A 84 -12.53 0.38 28.89
C THR A 84 -12.69 0.45 27.37
N LYS A 85 -12.58 1.65 26.76
CA LYS A 85 -12.73 1.84 25.32
C LYS A 85 -11.43 1.51 24.61
N LYS A 86 -11.50 0.69 23.56
CA LYS A 86 -10.39 0.39 22.65
C LYS A 86 -10.72 0.96 21.27
N THR A 87 -9.79 1.71 20.68
CA THR A 87 -9.91 2.26 19.33
C THR A 87 -8.83 1.65 18.47
N LEU A 88 -9.21 0.96 17.40
CA LEU A 88 -8.30 0.39 16.41
C LEU A 88 -8.16 1.36 15.24
N THR A 89 -6.93 1.72 14.91
CA THR A 89 -6.58 2.59 13.79
C THR A 89 -5.66 1.84 12.83
N SER A 90 -6.06 1.81 11.57
CA SER A 90 -5.24 1.36 10.45
C SER A 90 -4.35 2.51 10.00
N VAL A 91 -3.06 2.45 10.34
CA VAL A 91 -2.14 3.54 9.99
C VAL A 91 -1.67 3.41 8.56
N PHE A 92 -1.40 2.18 8.13
CA PHE A 92 -0.97 1.88 6.78
C PHE A 92 -1.38 0.48 6.39
N GLU A 93 -1.75 0.32 5.13
CA GLU A 93 -2.20 -0.94 4.59
C GLU A 93 -1.67 -1.10 3.17
N ILE A 94 -1.05 -2.24 2.91
CA ILE A 94 -0.78 -2.75 1.58
C ILE A 94 -1.91 -3.71 1.26
N SER A 95 -2.65 -3.48 0.19
CA SER A 95 -3.65 -4.41 -0.30
C SER A 95 -3.33 -4.80 -1.75
N THR A 96 -3.56 -6.07 -2.08
CA THR A 96 -3.69 -6.49 -3.48
C THR A 96 -4.90 -5.78 -4.08
N ASP A 97 -4.76 -5.27 -5.29
CA ASP A 97 -5.93 -4.86 -6.07
C ASP A 97 -6.83 -6.05 -6.42
N GLU A 98 -8.01 -5.75 -6.99
CA GLU A 98 -8.96 -6.76 -7.48
C GLU A 98 -8.34 -7.72 -8.52
N ASP A 99 -7.23 -7.31 -9.17
CA ASP A 99 -6.47 -8.12 -10.13
C ASP A 99 -5.43 -9.03 -9.46
N GLY A 100 -5.36 -9.05 -8.12
CA GLY A 100 -4.45 -9.88 -7.35
C GLY A 100 -2.98 -9.47 -7.49
N ASN A 101 -2.69 -8.24 -7.90
CA ASN A 101 -1.35 -7.70 -7.97
C ASN A 101 -1.06 -6.95 -6.67
N SER A 102 -0.25 -7.54 -5.81
CA SER A 102 0.52 -6.80 -4.81
C SER A 102 1.99 -6.87 -5.19
N PHE A 103 2.81 -6.02 -4.59
CA PHE A 103 4.19 -6.39 -4.26
C PHE A 103 4.12 -7.64 -3.35
N LYS A 104 3.82 -8.80 -3.96
CA LYS A 104 3.44 -10.07 -3.29
C LYS A 104 4.47 -10.60 -2.31
N ASN A 105 5.64 -9.98 -2.23
CA ASN A 105 6.77 -10.45 -1.45
C ASN A 105 7.28 -9.44 -0.40
N ASN A 106 6.66 -8.26 -0.20
CA ASN A 106 7.12 -7.33 0.84
C ASN A 106 6.07 -7.15 1.94
N SER A 107 6.43 -7.49 3.18
CA SER A 107 5.62 -7.13 4.36
C SER A 107 5.68 -5.62 4.64
N VAL A 108 4.69 -5.05 5.34
CA VAL A 108 4.79 -3.68 5.87
C VAL A 108 6.07 -3.49 6.70
N ALA A 109 6.54 -4.55 7.38
CA ALA A 109 7.79 -4.54 8.12
C ALA A 109 9.00 -4.30 7.22
N GLU A 110 9.05 -4.94 6.06
CA GLU A 110 10.11 -4.76 5.07
C GLU A 110 10.05 -3.39 4.38
N LEU A 111 8.86 -2.82 4.14
CA LEU A 111 8.78 -1.47 3.58
C LEU A 111 9.22 -0.38 4.56
N LEU A 112 8.89 -0.56 5.84
CA LEU A 112 9.30 0.38 6.88
C LEU A 112 10.76 0.16 7.32
N ASN A 113 11.32 -1.02 7.03
CA ASN A 113 12.72 -1.39 7.27
C ASN A 113 13.29 -2.15 6.06
N PRO A 114 13.61 -1.46 4.94
CA PRO A 114 14.06 -2.14 3.73
C PRO A 114 15.35 -2.94 3.98
N PRO A 115 15.44 -4.19 3.48
CA PRO A 115 16.70 -4.91 3.49
C PRO A 115 17.75 -4.13 2.68
N ILE A 116 19.02 -4.20 3.11
CA ILE A 116 20.16 -3.39 2.64
C ILE A 116 20.57 -3.68 1.16
N GLN A 117 19.84 -4.54 0.44
CA GLN A 117 20.15 -4.83 -0.97
C GLN A 117 19.64 -3.69 -1.87
N PRO A 118 20.40 -3.25 -2.87
CA PRO A 118 19.99 -2.17 -3.75
C PRO A 118 18.92 -2.68 -4.71
N VAL A 119 17.67 -2.54 -4.31
CA VAL A 119 16.56 -2.42 -5.27
C VAL A 119 16.56 -0.95 -5.66
N ASP A 120 16.97 -0.66 -6.90
CA ASP A 120 16.92 0.71 -7.39
C ASP A 120 15.44 1.12 -7.53
N GLY A 121 15.07 2.15 -6.78
CA GLY A 121 13.72 2.66 -6.72
C GLY A 121 13.73 4.16 -6.94
N TYR A 122 12.98 4.62 -7.93
CA TYR A 122 12.77 6.05 -8.12
C TYR A 122 11.49 6.46 -7.42
N THR A 123 11.60 7.30 -6.37
CA THR A 123 10.47 7.81 -5.60
C THR A 123 10.31 9.32 -5.80
N GLN A 124 9.09 9.78 -6.04
CA GLN A 124 8.76 11.21 -6.08
C GLN A 124 7.51 11.52 -5.26
N PRO A 125 7.50 12.66 -4.55
CA PRO A 125 6.31 13.20 -3.93
C PRO A 125 5.53 14.08 -4.91
N PHE A 126 4.24 13.81 -5.05
CA PHE A 126 3.27 14.72 -5.65
C PHE A 126 2.50 15.43 -4.54
N ASN A 127 2.52 16.77 -4.51
CA ASN A 127 1.78 17.57 -3.55
C ASN A 127 1.05 18.72 -4.25
N GLN A 128 -0.25 18.56 -4.46
CA GLN A 128 -1.12 19.59 -5.03
C GLN A 128 -2.48 19.57 -4.35
N GLU A 129 -3.05 20.75 -4.09
CA GLU A 129 -4.40 20.91 -3.55
C GLU A 129 -4.68 20.11 -2.25
N GLY A 130 -3.66 19.90 -1.41
CA GLY A 130 -3.78 19.10 -0.17
C GLY A 130 -3.77 17.58 -0.38
N ILE A 131 -3.59 17.14 -1.63
CA ILE A 131 -3.38 15.74 -2.00
C ILE A 131 -1.88 15.47 -2.04
N LYS A 132 -1.42 14.53 -1.21
CA LYS A 132 -0.05 14.05 -1.15
C LYS A 132 -0.02 12.62 -1.69
N VAL A 133 0.63 12.38 -2.82
CA VAL A 133 0.84 11.02 -3.35
C VAL A 133 2.34 10.76 -3.41
N SER A 134 2.81 9.74 -2.72
CA SER A 134 4.18 9.24 -2.91
C SER A 134 4.10 8.05 -3.85
N TYR A 135 4.84 8.08 -4.95
CA TYR A 135 4.88 6.97 -5.89
C TYR A 135 6.31 6.51 -6.14
N THR A 136 6.46 5.22 -6.39
CA THR A 136 7.74 4.57 -6.60
C THR A 136 7.65 3.59 -7.76
N CYS A 137 8.64 3.66 -8.65
CA CYS A 137 8.84 2.68 -9.71
C CYS A 137 10.06 1.81 -9.36
N VAL A 138 9.91 0.51 -9.54
CA VAL A 138 10.88 -0.49 -9.09
C VAL A 138 11.45 -1.22 -10.29
N TYR A 139 12.77 -1.21 -10.38
CA TYR A 139 13.52 -1.83 -11.46
C TYR A 139 14.90 -2.28 -10.95
N ASN A 140 15.52 -3.23 -11.64
CA ASN A 140 16.96 -3.45 -11.49
C ASN A 140 17.67 -2.70 -12.61
N LEU A 141 18.73 -1.96 -12.26
CA LEU A 141 19.61 -1.33 -13.22
C LEU A 141 20.93 -2.09 -13.27
N GLU A 142 21.28 -2.60 -14.45
CA GLU A 142 22.62 -3.10 -14.70
C GLU A 142 23.40 -2.11 -15.57
N ILE A 143 24.56 -1.68 -15.09
CA ILE A 143 25.44 -0.74 -15.79
C ILE A 143 26.61 -1.52 -16.38
N SER A 144 26.72 -1.51 -17.71
CA SER A 144 27.87 -2.07 -18.44
C SER A 144 28.32 -1.08 -19.51
N ASP A 145 28.26 -1.46 -20.79
CA ASP A 145 28.43 -0.54 -21.92
C ASP A 145 27.21 0.38 -22.11
N ARG A 146 26.05 -0.04 -21.62
CA ARG A 146 24.77 0.68 -21.62
C ARG A 146 24.06 0.51 -20.27
N TRP A 147 22.96 1.21 -20.10
CA TRP A 147 22.09 1.11 -18.93
C TRP A 147 20.95 0.14 -19.27
N TYR A 148 20.93 -0.99 -18.56
CA TYR A 148 20.00 -2.09 -18.81
C TYR A 148 18.95 -2.11 -17.70
N TYR A 149 17.72 -1.74 -18.04
CA TYR A 149 16.61 -1.64 -17.10
C TYR A 149 15.76 -2.90 -17.13
N HIS A 150 15.67 -3.58 -16.00
CA HIS A 150 14.73 -4.67 -15.79
C HIS A 150 13.55 -4.17 -14.96
N MET A 151 12.41 -3.90 -15.62
CA MET A 151 11.22 -3.37 -14.96
C MET A 151 10.51 -4.45 -14.15
N ILE A 152 10.19 -4.16 -12.89
CA ILE A 152 9.56 -5.10 -11.95
C ILE A 152 8.13 -4.69 -11.67
N GLY A 153 7.94 -3.46 -11.20
CA GLY A 153 6.64 -3.01 -10.70
C GLY A 153 6.62 -1.54 -10.36
N SER A 154 5.47 -1.09 -9.87
CA SER A 154 5.30 0.26 -9.35
C SER A 154 4.27 0.26 -8.22
N TYR A 155 4.36 1.25 -7.35
CA TYR A 155 3.41 1.46 -6.27
C TYR A 155 3.21 2.93 -5.97
N PHE A 156 2.10 3.27 -5.34
CA PHE A 156 1.89 4.57 -4.76
C PHE A 156 1.14 4.48 -3.43
N THR A 157 1.38 5.46 -2.58
CA THR A 157 0.63 5.70 -1.34
C THR A 157 -0.02 7.06 -1.44
N TYR A 158 -1.30 7.13 -1.13
CA TYR A 158 -2.06 8.37 -1.08
C TYR A 158 -2.26 8.82 0.37
N LYS A 159 -1.82 10.04 0.67
CA LYS A 159 -2.11 10.78 1.91
C LYS A 159 -2.96 12.01 1.55
N ALA A 160 -3.95 12.32 2.39
CA ALA A 160 -4.79 13.50 2.23
C ALA A 160 -4.69 14.37 3.47
N ASP A 161 -4.34 15.64 3.30
CA ASP A 161 -4.41 16.63 4.36
C ASP A 161 -5.63 17.50 4.05
N ALA A 162 -6.75 17.23 4.73
CA ALA A 162 -8.03 17.94 4.65
C ALA A 162 -8.38 18.48 3.24
N GLY A 163 -9.06 17.67 2.42
CA GLY A 163 -9.45 18.04 1.05
C GLY A 163 -10.42 17.05 0.41
N THR A 164 -10.84 17.34 -0.83
CA THR A 164 -11.67 16.41 -1.61
C THR A 164 -10.84 15.17 -1.98
N ALA A 165 -11.30 13.98 -1.62
CA ALA A 165 -10.61 12.74 -1.95
C ALA A 165 -10.54 12.54 -3.48
N PRO A 166 -9.42 12.01 -4.02
CA PRO A 166 -9.31 11.58 -5.39
C PRO A 166 -10.39 10.55 -5.73
N SER A 167 -11.06 10.76 -6.85
CA SER A 167 -11.92 9.78 -7.51
C SER A 167 -11.11 8.65 -8.14
N SER A 168 -9.87 8.91 -8.57
CA SER A 168 -8.93 7.87 -8.97
C SER A 168 -7.48 8.37 -8.94
N ILE A 169 -6.55 7.43 -8.79
CA ILE A 169 -5.12 7.64 -9.04
C ILE A 169 -4.65 6.58 -10.03
N ARG A 170 -3.97 7.00 -11.10
CA ARG A 170 -3.33 6.13 -12.09
C ARG A 170 -1.83 6.36 -12.07
N LEU A 171 -1.06 5.28 -11.99
CA LEU A 171 0.38 5.29 -12.14
C LEU A 171 0.75 4.55 -13.40
N TRP A 172 1.46 5.24 -14.30
CA TRP A 172 1.94 4.73 -15.57
C TRP A 172 3.46 4.74 -15.55
N PHE A 173 4.08 3.57 -15.50
CA PHE A 173 5.53 3.41 -15.57
C PHE A 173 5.89 2.73 -16.88
N SER A 174 6.64 3.40 -17.75
CA SER A 174 7.02 2.92 -19.07
C SER A 174 8.54 2.89 -19.23
N GLY A 175 9.01 1.92 -20.00
CA GLY A 175 10.37 1.88 -20.52
C GLY A 175 10.31 1.80 -22.03
N TYR A 176 10.83 2.82 -22.71
CA TYR A 176 10.95 2.85 -24.16
C TYR A 176 12.41 2.65 -24.59
N GLY A 177 12.66 1.62 -25.39
CA GLY A 177 13.99 1.38 -25.95
C GLY A 177 14.15 -0.01 -26.56
N ASP A 178 15.39 -0.41 -26.78
CA ASP A 178 15.71 -1.72 -27.34
C ASP A 178 15.57 -2.83 -26.29
N LEU A 179 14.95 -3.94 -26.66
CA LEU A 179 14.83 -5.12 -25.80
C LEU A 179 16.05 -6.02 -25.98
N TYR A 180 16.79 -6.21 -24.89
CA TYR A 180 17.93 -7.11 -24.81
C TYR A 180 17.63 -8.32 -23.95
N GLN A 181 18.27 -9.43 -24.28
CA GLN A 181 18.31 -10.63 -23.43
C GLN A 181 19.74 -10.88 -22.97
N LYS A 182 19.92 -11.04 -21.66
CA LYS A 182 21.18 -11.40 -21.04
C LYS A 182 21.39 -12.91 -21.09
N SER A 183 22.53 -13.33 -21.60
CA SER A 183 23.01 -14.71 -21.53
C SER A 183 24.40 -14.72 -20.89
N SER A 184 24.49 -15.21 -19.66
CA SER A 184 25.72 -15.21 -18.86
C SER A 184 26.34 -13.81 -18.73
N SER A 185 27.31 -13.47 -19.59
CA SER A 185 28.08 -12.21 -19.57
C SER A 185 27.85 -11.32 -20.79
N SER A 186 26.93 -11.67 -21.69
CA SER A 186 26.64 -10.89 -22.89
C SER A 186 25.17 -10.50 -22.99
N TYR A 187 24.93 -9.37 -23.65
CA TYR A 187 23.62 -8.87 -24.00
C TYR A 187 23.38 -9.06 -25.49
N LYS A 188 22.28 -9.74 -25.83
CA LYS A 188 21.85 -9.93 -27.21
C LYS A 188 20.60 -9.09 -27.47
N LEU A 189 20.65 -8.23 -28.47
CA LEU A 189 19.47 -7.52 -28.96
C LEU A 189 18.44 -8.53 -29.45
N LEU A 190 17.24 -8.48 -28.89
CA LEU A 190 16.10 -9.29 -29.34
C LEU A 190 15.21 -8.52 -30.31
N LYS A 191 14.93 -7.25 -30.00
CA LYS A 191 13.99 -6.44 -30.75
C LYS A 191 14.23 -4.96 -30.49
N GLU A 192 14.15 -4.15 -31.53
CA GLU A 192 14.27 -2.69 -31.45
C GLU A 192 12.93 -2.04 -31.08
N ASP A 193 12.97 -0.81 -30.58
CA ASP A 193 11.78 0.05 -30.34
C ASP A 193 10.67 -0.66 -29.55
N GLN A 194 11.03 -1.24 -28.42
CA GLN A 194 10.09 -1.87 -27.50
C GLN A 194 9.61 -0.88 -26.43
N HIS A 195 8.34 -1.05 -26.09
CA HIS A 195 7.66 -0.27 -25.08
C HIS A 195 7.05 -1.23 -24.07
N LYS A 196 7.68 -1.32 -22.88
CA LYS A 196 7.11 -2.03 -21.74
C LYS A 196 6.40 -1.02 -20.86
N VAL A 197 5.20 -1.38 -20.41
CA VAL A 197 4.33 -0.53 -19.61
C VAL A 197 3.84 -1.31 -18.41
N ILE A 198 3.95 -0.71 -17.23
CA ILE A 198 3.29 -1.11 -15.99
C ILE A 198 2.29 0.00 -15.65
N ASP A 199 1.03 -0.24 -15.97
CA ASP A 199 -0.06 0.73 -15.80
C ASP A 199 -1.10 0.18 -14.83
N PHE A 200 -1.46 0.97 -13.82
CA PHE A 200 -2.65 0.67 -13.03
C PHE A 200 -3.36 1.90 -12.53
N THR A 201 -4.68 1.78 -12.45
CA THR A 201 -5.59 2.79 -11.91
C THR A 201 -6.30 2.22 -10.69
N ARG A 202 -6.35 2.99 -9.59
CA ARG A 202 -7.25 2.73 -8.47
C ARG A 202 -8.33 3.77 -8.45
N TYR A 203 -9.56 3.30 -8.43
CA TYR A 203 -10.74 4.12 -8.22
C TYR A 203 -11.01 4.25 -6.73
N ALA A 204 -11.36 5.47 -6.30
CA ALA A 204 -11.61 5.82 -4.90
C ALA A 204 -10.53 5.30 -3.93
N PRO A 205 -9.23 5.61 -4.15
CA PRO A 205 -8.17 5.12 -3.29
C PRO A 205 -8.35 5.60 -1.84
N SER A 206 -8.16 4.69 -0.90
CA SER A 206 -8.20 4.95 0.53
C SER A 206 -6.95 5.73 0.98
N LYS A 207 -7.15 6.67 1.92
CA LYS A 207 -6.05 7.38 2.56
C LYS A 207 -5.18 6.39 3.33
N ASN A 208 -3.86 6.62 3.27
CA ASN A 208 -2.81 5.81 3.90
C ASN A 208 -2.80 4.34 3.45
N THR A 209 -3.37 4.04 2.28
CA THR A 209 -3.26 2.73 1.65
C THR A 209 -2.24 2.80 0.52
N MET A 210 -1.33 1.83 0.48
CA MET A 210 -0.45 1.63 -0.66
C MET A 210 -1.11 0.69 -1.65
N TYR A 211 -1.10 1.11 -2.91
CA TYR A 211 -1.52 0.32 -4.05
C TYR A 211 -0.32 0.02 -4.92
N SER A 212 -0.24 -1.20 -5.43
CA SER A 212 0.89 -1.63 -6.25
C SER A 212 0.45 -2.46 -7.44
N LYS A 213 1.28 -2.52 -8.48
CA LYS A 213 1.18 -3.48 -9.57
C LYS A 213 2.57 -4.01 -9.91
N THR A 214 2.63 -5.33 -10.00
CA THR A 214 3.82 -6.06 -10.46
C THR A 214 3.49 -6.63 -11.84
N ASP A 215 4.32 -6.32 -12.83
CA ASP A 215 4.25 -6.88 -14.17
C ASP A 215 5.68 -7.03 -14.68
N GLU A 216 6.43 -7.84 -13.93
CA GLU A 216 7.86 -8.05 -14.08
C GLU A 216 8.18 -8.61 -15.47
N MET A 217 9.24 -8.06 -16.07
CA MET A 217 9.77 -8.61 -17.31
C MET A 217 10.34 -10.02 -17.06
N PRO A 218 10.51 -10.85 -18.10
CA PRO A 218 11.30 -12.07 -17.95
C PRO A 218 12.68 -11.75 -17.34
N THR A 219 13.11 -12.51 -16.33
CA THR A 219 14.28 -12.20 -15.46
C THR A 219 15.61 -12.00 -16.19
N ASN A 220 15.70 -12.40 -17.46
CA ASN A 220 16.88 -12.22 -18.30
C ASN A 220 16.67 -11.17 -19.40
N GLN A 221 15.60 -10.38 -19.36
CA GLN A 221 15.28 -9.34 -20.34
C GLN A 221 15.37 -7.94 -19.74
N TYR A 222 15.84 -7.01 -20.57
CA TYR A 222 16.13 -5.63 -20.17
C TYR A 222 15.73 -4.68 -21.29
N ILE A 223 15.18 -3.52 -20.93
CA ILE A 223 15.03 -2.37 -21.83
C ILE A 223 16.31 -1.54 -21.75
N VAL A 224 16.83 -1.17 -22.91
CA VAL A 224 17.95 -0.23 -23.05
C VAL A 224 17.42 1.03 -23.73
N PRO A 225 17.32 2.16 -23.01
CA PRO A 225 16.85 3.42 -23.57
C PRO A 225 17.67 3.85 -24.80
N ILE A 226 16.98 4.31 -25.84
CA ILE A 226 17.59 4.85 -27.06
C ILE A 226 17.46 6.38 -26.99
N ASN A 227 18.58 7.10 -27.11
CA ASN A 227 18.65 8.55 -26.84
C ASN A 227 17.64 9.45 -27.59
N ALA A 228 17.45 10.64 -26.99
CA ALA A 228 16.62 11.81 -27.33
C ALA A 228 15.10 11.65 -27.18
N ASN A 229 14.52 10.47 -27.47
CA ASN A 229 13.07 10.24 -27.37
C ASN A 229 12.69 9.00 -26.54
N GLY A 230 13.67 8.21 -26.09
CA GLY A 230 13.46 6.98 -25.31
C GLY A 230 14.11 7.06 -23.94
N GLY A 231 13.34 6.79 -22.90
CA GLY A 231 13.75 6.81 -21.51
C GLY A 231 12.83 5.94 -20.67
N MET A 232 13.16 5.82 -19.40
CA MET A 232 12.18 5.42 -18.39
C MET A 232 11.29 6.62 -18.12
N GLU A 233 9.98 6.43 -18.23
CA GLU A 233 8.99 7.48 -18.06
C GLU A 233 7.99 7.05 -16.98
N VAL A 234 7.62 8.01 -16.15
CA VAL A 234 6.62 7.83 -15.10
C VAL A 234 5.63 8.97 -15.18
N ILE A 235 4.36 8.63 -15.33
CA ILE A 235 3.27 9.59 -15.25
C ILE A 235 2.30 9.17 -14.14
N LEU A 236 2.04 10.11 -13.24
CA LEU A 236 0.99 10.00 -12.24
C LEU A 236 -0.19 10.85 -12.69
N TYR A 237 -1.39 10.27 -12.74
CA TYR A 237 -2.63 11.01 -12.92
C TYR A 237 -3.48 10.92 -11.65
N VAL A 238 -3.94 12.06 -11.15
CA VAL A 238 -4.80 12.16 -9.97
C VAL A 238 -6.09 12.89 -10.36
N ASN A 239 -7.22 12.17 -10.34
CA ASN A 239 -8.52 12.77 -10.66
C ASN A 239 -9.24 13.18 -9.37
N VAL A 240 -9.49 14.48 -9.16
CA VAL A 240 -10.17 15.04 -7.98
C VAL A 240 -11.23 16.04 -8.41
N GLY A 241 -12.45 15.94 -7.87
CA GLY A 241 -13.52 16.92 -8.12
C GLY A 241 -13.85 17.18 -9.60
N GLY A 242 -13.68 16.17 -10.47
CA GLY A 242 -13.89 16.29 -11.92
C GLY A 242 -12.73 16.92 -12.69
N ARG A 243 -11.59 17.19 -12.05
CA ARG A 243 -10.34 17.65 -12.66
C ARG A 243 -9.29 16.55 -12.65
N GLN A 244 -8.39 16.58 -13.62
CA GLN A 244 -7.21 15.73 -13.66
C GLN A 244 -5.97 16.58 -13.37
N LEU A 245 -5.27 16.23 -12.31
CA LEU A 245 -3.92 16.68 -12.03
C LEU A 245 -2.96 15.59 -12.54
N TYR A 246 -1.75 15.99 -12.93
CA TYR A 246 -0.74 15.01 -13.31
C TYR A 246 0.66 15.48 -12.95
N ASP A 247 1.54 14.50 -12.81
CA ASP A 247 2.98 14.66 -12.71
C ASP A 247 3.63 13.77 -13.77
N HIS A 248 4.71 14.25 -14.37
CA HIS A 248 5.40 13.53 -15.43
C HIS A 248 6.90 13.70 -15.24
N TYR A 249 7.57 12.57 -15.11
CA TYR A 249 9.00 12.49 -14.96
C TYR A 249 9.62 11.52 -15.96
N ILE A 250 10.73 11.94 -16.57
CA ILE A 250 11.54 11.13 -17.48
C ILE A 250 12.94 11.02 -16.88
N PHE A 251 13.46 9.80 -16.83
CA PHE A 251 14.84 9.51 -16.50
C PHE A 251 15.46 8.57 -17.52
N SER A 252 16.69 8.89 -17.89
CA SER A 252 17.57 7.99 -18.63
C SER A 252 18.31 7.11 -17.66
#